data_AF-A0A3P8E471-F1
#
_entry.id   AF-A0A3P8E471-F1
#
_cell.length_a   1.000
_cell.length_b   1.000
_cell.length_c   1.000
_cell.angle_alpha   90.00
_cell.angle_beta   90.00
_cell.angle_gamma   90.00
#
_symmetry.space_group_name_H-M   'P 1'
#
loop_
_entity.id
_entity.type
_entity.pdbx_description
1 polymer ?
#
loop_
_entity_poly.entity_id
_entity_poly.type
_entity_poly.pdbx_seq_one_letter_code
_entity_poly.pdbx_strand_id
1 'polypeptide(L)'
;MERDEWADIRNELMEAGNAQNVNLVDSALFALCLDDLKSQDPKRLIQSLLIGDDASNRWFDKCFQLIVDGNGQATINFEHSWGDGVAVLRLMEESYKFVSLLKQYSVEKMESFYSRDTNTYHFVTPETAPQPVDPSLVKEIGWLVCMILEPQQRVQ
;
A
#
# COMPACT_ATOMS: atom_id res chain seq x y z
N MET A 1 1.50 5.63 21.90
CA MET A 1 1.70 7.08 22.08
C MET A 1 0.34 7.73 21.96
N GLU A 2 0.02 8.66 22.85
CA GLU A 2 -1.24 9.40 22.76
C GLU A 2 -1.19 10.40 21.61
N ARG A 3 -2.36 10.77 21.05
CA ARG A 3 -2.41 11.63 19.85
C ARG A 3 -1.82 13.02 20.08
N ASP A 4 -2.02 13.58 21.26
CA ASP A 4 -1.50 14.91 21.63
C ASP A 4 0.03 14.87 21.76
N GLU A 5 0.56 13.84 22.43
CA GLU A 5 2.01 13.61 22.56
C GLU A 5 2.67 13.42 21.19
N TRP A 6 2.03 12.67 20.29
CA TRP A 6 2.53 12.50 18.92
C TRP A 6 2.51 13.82 18.14
N ALA A 7 1.49 14.66 18.31
CA ALA A 7 1.44 15.96 17.63
C ALA A 7 2.62 16.86 18.03
N ASP A 8 2.95 16.91 19.32
CA ASP A 8 4.09 17.67 19.84
C ASP A 8 5.42 17.13 19.30
N ILE A 9 5.65 15.81 19.40
CA ILE A 9 6.86 15.16 18.90
C ILE A 9 7.01 15.34 17.38
N ARG A 10 5.91 15.27 16.63
CA ARG A 10 5.93 15.47 15.17
C ARG A 10 6.32 16.91 14.82
N ASN A 11 5.90 17.90 15.61
CA ASN A 11 6.34 19.29 15.43
C ASN A 11 7.84 19.43 15.70
N GLU A 12 8.35 18.88 16.79
CA GLU A 12 9.79 18.85 17.10
C GLU A 12 10.58 18.15 15.99
N LEU A 13 10.07 17.04 15.46
CA LEU A 13 10.69 16.30 14.36
C LEU A 13 10.79 17.15 13.08
N MET A 14 9.75 17.91 12.76
CA MET A 14 9.75 18.84 11.62
C MET A 14 10.76 19.98 11.83
N GLU A 15 10.80 20.57 13.02
CA GLU A 15 11.73 21.66 13.39
C GLU A 15 13.20 21.19 13.42
N ALA A 16 13.45 19.91 13.71
CA ALA A 16 14.77 19.28 13.63
C ALA A 16 15.28 19.05 12.19
N GLY A 17 14.60 19.60 11.18
CA GLY A 17 15.01 19.55 9.77
C GLY A 17 14.45 18.35 8.99
N ASN A 18 13.53 17.56 9.55
CA ASN A 18 12.94 16.41 8.87
C ASN A 18 11.65 16.73 8.11
N ALA A 19 11.24 18.01 8.03
CA ALA A 19 9.97 18.42 7.43
C ALA A 19 9.77 17.85 6.01
N GLN A 20 10.81 17.82 5.18
CA GLN A 20 10.73 17.25 3.84
C GLN A 20 10.46 15.73 3.86
N ASN A 21 11.14 14.99 4.74
CA ASN A 21 10.96 13.53 4.85
C ASN A 21 9.57 13.18 5.37
N VAL A 22 9.08 13.91 6.38
CA VAL A 22 7.72 13.72 6.91
C VAL A 22 6.69 14.00 5.82
N ASN A 23 6.84 15.09 5.05
CA ASN A 23 5.93 15.39 3.95
C ASN A 23 5.97 14.34 2.82
N LEU A 24 7.13 13.74 2.54
CA LEU A 24 7.23 12.62 1.61
C LEU A 24 6.42 11.41 2.09
N VAL A 25 6.51 11.06 3.37
CA VAL A 25 5.72 9.96 3.96
C VAL A 25 4.22 10.28 3.92
N ASP A 26 3.84 11.50 4.29
CA ASP A 26 2.43 11.93 4.32
C ASP A 26 1.81 11.97 2.91
N SER A 27 2.58 12.37 1.90
CA SER A 27 2.12 12.48 0.51
C SER A 27 2.20 11.18 -0.29
N ALA A 28 2.91 10.16 0.20
CA ALA A 28 2.96 8.83 -0.42
C ALA A 28 1.55 8.24 -0.61
N LEU A 29 1.36 7.30 -1.54
CA LEU A 29 0.03 6.68 -1.73
C LEU A 29 -0.36 5.79 -0.55
N PHE A 30 0.57 4.96 -0.10
CA PHE A 30 0.45 4.05 1.04
C PHE A 30 1.86 3.67 1.51
N ALA A 31 1.99 3.04 2.68
CA ALA A 31 3.26 2.51 3.16
C ALA A 31 3.39 1.01 2.81
N LEU A 32 4.56 0.59 2.34
CA LEU A 32 4.90 -0.82 2.15
C LEU A 32 5.88 -1.25 3.25
N CYS A 33 5.47 -2.21 4.06
CA CYS A 33 6.25 -2.76 5.16
C CYS A 33 6.72 -4.16 4.78
N LEU A 34 8.04 -4.35 4.70
CA LEU A 34 8.65 -5.66 4.45
C LEU A 34 9.13 -6.21 5.79
N ASP A 35 8.46 -7.25 6.28
CA ASP A 35 8.78 -7.90 7.54
C ASP A 35 9.59 -9.18 7.29
N ASP A 36 10.57 -9.47 8.16
CA ASP A 36 11.36 -10.70 8.10
C ASP A 36 10.68 -11.92 8.77
N LEU A 37 9.49 -11.73 9.34
CA LEU A 37 8.80 -12.77 10.11
C LEU A 37 8.50 -14.00 9.24
N LYS A 38 8.98 -15.16 9.69
CA LYS A 38 8.71 -16.48 9.08
C LYS A 38 8.01 -17.38 10.08
N SER A 39 6.79 -17.01 10.46
CA SER A 39 5.95 -17.79 11.37
C SER A 39 4.72 -18.32 10.66
N GLN A 40 4.26 -19.49 11.09
CA GLN A 40 2.96 -20.07 10.70
C GLN A 40 1.99 -20.12 11.90
N ASP A 41 2.45 -19.68 13.09
CA ASP A 41 1.59 -19.59 14.27
C ASP A 41 0.60 -18.43 14.11
N PRO A 42 -0.73 -18.69 14.13
CA PRO A 42 -1.74 -17.65 13.93
C PRO A 42 -1.64 -16.51 14.95
N LYS A 43 -1.29 -16.80 16.21
CA LYS A 43 -1.19 -15.76 17.25
C LYS A 43 -0.04 -14.80 16.95
N ARG A 44 1.13 -15.37 16.62
CA ARG A 44 2.30 -14.59 16.22
C ARG A 44 2.04 -13.75 14.97
N LEU A 45 1.35 -14.31 13.99
CA LEU A 45 0.97 -13.59 12.76
C LEU A 45 0.05 -12.42 13.08
N ILE A 46 -1.05 -12.63 13.81
CA ILE A 46 -1.99 -11.56 14.18
C ILE A 46 -1.27 -10.43 14.93
N GLN A 47 -0.38 -10.76 15.86
CA GLN A 47 0.40 -9.75 16.59
C GLN A 47 1.28 -8.91 15.64
N SER A 48 2.02 -9.57 14.74
CA SER A 48 2.86 -8.90 13.75
C SER A 48 2.04 -7.99 12.82
N LEU A 49 0.88 -8.47 12.38
CA LEU A 49 0.02 -7.77 11.44
C LEU A 49 -0.68 -6.55 12.06
N LEU A 50 -0.98 -6.60 13.35
CA LEU A 50 -1.67 -5.51 14.06
C LEU A 50 -0.70 -4.40 14.49
N ILE A 51 0.44 -4.76 15.08
CA ILE A 51 1.33 -3.80 15.75
C ILE A 51 2.80 -3.92 15.32
N GLY A 52 3.17 -4.95 14.57
CA GLY A 52 4.58 -5.28 14.33
C GLY A 52 5.24 -5.87 15.57
N ASP A 53 6.56 -5.98 15.54
CA ASP A 53 7.33 -6.52 16.68
C ASP A 53 7.61 -5.45 17.72
N ASP A 54 8.18 -4.34 17.27
CA ASP A 54 8.50 -3.15 18.05
C ASP A 54 7.82 -1.89 17.49
N ALA A 55 6.87 -2.07 16.56
CA ALA A 55 6.18 -1.02 15.82
C ALA A 55 7.09 -0.09 14.98
N SER A 56 8.39 -0.40 14.83
CA SER A 56 9.34 0.45 14.08
C SER A 56 9.12 0.41 12.57
N ASN A 57 8.61 -0.71 12.06
CA ASN A 57 8.31 -0.92 10.64
C ASN A 57 6.85 -0.59 10.29
N ARG A 58 6.25 0.40 10.95
CA ARG A 58 4.84 0.80 10.76
C ARG A 58 4.69 2.32 10.75
N TRP A 59 3.78 2.83 9.93
CA TRP A 59 3.37 4.25 9.95
C TRP A 59 1.86 4.36 10.11
N PHE A 60 1.39 4.35 11.36
CA PHE A 60 -0.04 4.24 11.69
C PHE A 60 -0.90 5.46 11.30
N ASP A 61 -0.28 6.60 11.00
CA ASP A 61 -0.99 7.77 10.47
C ASP A 61 -1.32 7.64 8.98
N LYS A 62 -0.77 6.64 8.29
CA LYS A 62 -1.11 6.40 6.89
C LYS A 62 -2.50 5.79 6.79
N CYS A 63 -3.28 6.22 5.78
CA CYS A 63 -4.61 5.67 5.51
C CYS A 63 -4.60 4.13 5.51
N PHE A 64 -3.61 3.52 4.85
CA PHE A 64 -3.29 2.12 4.99
C PHE A 64 -1.81 1.82 4.71
N GLN A 65 -1.37 0.66 5.19
CA GLN A 65 -0.06 0.08 4.95
C GLN A 65 -0.20 -1.38 4.50
N LEU A 66 0.51 -1.75 3.44
CA LEU A 66 0.62 -3.11 2.93
C LEU A 66 1.82 -3.77 3.59
N ILE A 67 1.59 -4.86 4.31
CA ILE A 67 2.61 -5.63 5.01
C ILE A 67 2.86 -6.92 4.23
N VAL A 68 4.12 -7.23 3.94
CA VAL A 68 4.54 -8.50 3.34
C VAL A 68 5.56 -9.16 4.28
N ASP A 69 5.23 -10.36 4.76
CA ASP A 69 6.12 -11.12 5.66
C ASP A 69 7.20 -11.90 4.92
N GLY A 70 8.09 -12.55 5.68
CA GLY A 70 9.21 -13.33 5.14
C GLY A 70 8.79 -14.63 4.46
N ASN A 71 7.51 -15.01 4.54
CA ASN A 71 6.89 -16.11 3.81
C ASN A 71 6.14 -15.62 2.55
N GLY A 72 6.13 -14.31 2.29
CA GLY A 72 5.40 -13.68 1.18
C GLY A 72 3.90 -13.53 1.42
N GLN A 73 3.44 -13.66 2.67
CA GLN A 73 2.04 -13.38 3.03
C GLN A 73 1.82 -11.87 3.07
N ALA A 74 0.79 -11.40 2.36
CA ALA A 74 0.45 -9.99 2.26
C ALA A 74 -0.80 -9.67 3.09
N THR A 75 -0.83 -8.52 3.76
CA THR A 75 -1.98 -8.05 4.57
C THR A 75 -2.02 -6.52 4.57
N ILE A 76 -3.21 -5.93 4.74
CA ILE A 76 -3.35 -4.49 4.94
C ILE A 76 -3.69 -4.20 6.40
N ASN A 77 -2.94 -3.28 7.00
CA ASN A 77 -3.30 -2.60 8.24
C ASN A 77 -3.75 -1.18 7.86
N PHE A 78 -4.87 -0.70 8.39
CA PHE A 78 -5.43 0.59 8.00
C PHE A 78 -5.84 1.44 9.19
N GLU A 79 -5.70 2.75 9.05
CA GLU A 79 -6.16 3.75 10.00
C GLU A 79 -7.68 3.91 9.83
N HIS A 80 -8.45 3.90 10.92
CA HIS A 80 -9.90 3.74 10.86
C HIS A 80 -10.67 5.08 10.84
N SER A 81 -10.04 6.22 11.09
CA SER A 81 -10.73 7.51 11.20
C SER A 81 -11.30 8.01 9.86
N TRP A 82 -10.71 7.61 8.74
CA TRP A 82 -11.12 8.08 7.42
C TRP A 82 -12.25 7.26 6.76
N GLY A 83 -12.60 6.09 7.30
CA GLY A 83 -13.61 5.21 6.68
C GLY A 83 -14.03 3.99 7.51
N ASP A 84 -15.03 3.26 7.02
CA ASP A 84 -15.64 2.10 7.69
C ASP A 84 -15.06 0.74 7.24
N GLY A 85 -14.02 0.77 6.40
CA GLY A 85 -13.33 -0.42 5.89
C GLY A 85 -13.89 -0.99 4.58
N VAL A 86 -15.05 -0.55 4.08
CA VAL A 86 -15.61 -1.07 2.81
C VAL A 86 -14.68 -0.81 1.63
N ALA A 87 -14.08 0.39 1.58
CA ALA A 87 -13.09 0.74 0.56
C ALA A 87 -11.84 -0.15 0.64
N VAL A 88 -11.37 -0.47 1.86
CA VAL A 88 -10.20 -1.32 2.09
C VAL A 88 -10.49 -2.77 1.68
N LEU A 89 -11.68 -3.30 2.00
CA LEU A 89 -12.08 -4.62 1.57
C LEU A 89 -12.12 -4.73 0.05
N ARG A 90 -12.71 -3.73 -0.63
CA ARG A 90 -12.74 -3.71 -2.09
C ARG A 90 -11.33 -3.63 -2.70
N LEU A 91 -10.45 -2.83 -2.12
CA LEU A 91 -9.04 -2.76 -2.53
C LEU A 91 -8.37 -4.14 -2.42
N MET A 92 -8.54 -4.85 -1.30
CA MET A 92 -8.00 -6.20 -1.12
C MET A 92 -8.52 -7.18 -2.17
N GLU A 93 -9.84 -7.21 -2.38
CA GLU A 93 -10.47 -8.14 -3.33
C GLU A 93 -10.00 -7.92 -4.76
N GLU A 94 -10.00 -6.67 -5.24
CA GLU A 94 -9.59 -6.35 -6.60
C GLU A 94 -8.09 -6.57 -6.80
N SER A 95 -7.26 -6.22 -5.82
CA SER A 95 -5.82 -6.49 -5.86
C SER A 95 -5.55 -8.00 -5.93
N TYR A 96 -6.25 -8.80 -5.13
CA TYR A 96 -6.10 -10.25 -5.13
C TYR A 96 -6.55 -10.88 -6.45
N LYS A 97 -7.69 -10.45 -7.00
CA LYS A 97 -8.18 -10.90 -8.32
C LYS A 97 -7.16 -10.55 -9.40
N PHE A 98 -6.67 -9.32 -9.42
CA PHE A 98 -5.71 -8.85 -10.40
C PHE A 98 -4.43 -9.69 -10.37
N VAL A 99 -3.80 -9.84 -9.19
CA VAL A 99 -2.59 -10.65 -9.03
C VAL A 99 -2.81 -12.13 -9.37
N SER A 100 -3.99 -12.67 -9.03
CA SER A 100 -4.34 -14.07 -9.36
C SER A 100 -4.51 -14.29 -10.86
N LEU A 101 -5.09 -13.32 -11.57
CA LEU A 101 -5.20 -13.37 -13.03
C LEU A 101 -3.82 -13.36 -13.67
N LEU A 102 -2.89 -12.50 -13.23
CA LEU A 102 -1.54 -12.42 -13.78
C LEU A 102 -0.77 -13.75 -13.71
N LYS A 103 -0.99 -14.56 -12.66
CA LYS A 103 -0.39 -15.90 -12.54
C LYS A 103 -0.83 -16.86 -13.66
N GLN A 104 -1.93 -16.57 -14.36
CA GLN A 104 -2.44 -17.39 -15.46
C GLN A 104 -1.92 -16.96 -16.84
N TYR A 105 -1.25 -15.81 -16.94
CA TYR A 105 -0.81 -15.23 -18.21
C TYR A 105 0.71 -15.38 -18.42
N SER A 106 1.16 -15.61 -19.66
CA SER A 106 2.57 -15.48 -20.02
C SER A 106 3.02 -14.02 -19.92
N VAL A 107 4.31 -13.79 -19.71
CA VAL A 107 4.91 -12.44 -19.55
C VAL A 107 4.51 -11.51 -20.70
N GLU A 108 4.47 -12.01 -21.95
CA GLU A 108 4.11 -11.18 -23.12
C GLU A 108 2.66 -10.69 -23.08
N LYS A 109 1.76 -11.47 -22.47
CA LYS A 109 0.33 -11.14 -22.37
C LYS A 109 0.09 -10.15 -21.23
N MET A 110 0.95 -10.12 -20.21
CA MET A 110 0.94 -9.11 -19.16
C MET A 110 1.29 -7.72 -19.70
N GLU A 111 2.32 -7.57 -20.54
CA GLU A 111 2.69 -6.27 -21.13
C GLU A 111 1.52 -5.61 -21.89
N SER A 112 0.76 -6.41 -22.66
CA SER A 112 -0.43 -5.93 -23.38
C SER A 112 -1.59 -5.53 -22.46
N PHE A 113 -1.64 -6.08 -21.25
CA PHE A 113 -2.67 -5.83 -20.25
C PHE A 113 -2.35 -4.57 -19.43
N TYR A 114 -1.08 -4.39 -19.05
CA TYR A 114 -0.59 -3.17 -18.38
C TYR A 114 -0.53 -1.94 -19.28
N SER A 115 -0.45 -2.13 -20.60
CA SER A 115 -0.64 -1.06 -21.59
C SER A 115 -2.06 -0.46 -21.57
N ARG A 116 -3.02 -1.10 -20.89
CA ARG A 116 -4.39 -0.57 -20.75
C ARG A 116 -4.42 0.40 -19.59
N ASP A 117 -4.84 1.61 -19.89
CA ASP A 117 -4.93 2.73 -18.96
C ASP A 117 -5.70 2.33 -17.69
N THR A 118 -5.01 2.31 -16.54
CA THR A 118 -5.61 1.95 -15.24
C THR A 118 -6.64 2.97 -14.77
N ASN A 119 -6.70 4.14 -15.41
CA ASN A 119 -7.70 5.18 -15.16
C ASN A 119 -9.10 4.84 -15.67
N THR A 120 -9.28 3.70 -16.34
CA THR A 120 -10.58 3.31 -16.93
C THR A 120 -11.55 2.69 -15.92
N TYR A 121 -11.10 2.32 -14.72
CA TYR A 121 -11.94 1.72 -13.69
C TYR A 121 -12.33 2.76 -12.63
N HIS A 122 -13.43 3.47 -12.87
CA HIS A 122 -14.15 4.17 -11.81
C HIS A 122 -14.63 3.18 -10.75
N PHE A 123 -14.91 3.66 -9.54
CA PHE A 123 -15.62 2.91 -8.50
C PHE A 123 -17.03 2.56 -8.99
N VAL A 124 -17.14 1.49 -9.79
CA VAL A 124 -18.41 0.98 -10.29
C VAL A 124 -18.93 -0.04 -9.28
N THR A 125 -19.93 0.36 -8.51
CA THR A 125 -20.77 -0.61 -7.80
C THR A 125 -21.59 -1.40 -8.84
N PRO A 126 -22.05 -2.63 -8.55
CA PRO A 126 -22.85 -3.42 -9.50
C PRO A 126 -24.10 -2.71 -10.06
N GLU A 127 -24.52 -1.63 -9.40
CA GLU A 127 -25.75 -0.88 -9.66
C GLU A 127 -25.52 0.43 -10.42
N THR A 128 -24.26 0.81 -10.70
CA THR A 128 -23.95 2.05 -11.43
C THR A 128 -23.35 1.76 -12.81
N ALA A 129 -23.81 2.48 -13.83
CA ALA A 129 -23.19 2.43 -15.15
C ALA A 129 -21.78 3.05 -15.10
N PRO A 130 -20.79 2.51 -15.84
CA PRO A 130 -19.46 3.10 -15.94
C PRO A 130 -19.57 4.57 -16.37
N GLN A 131 -19.04 5.48 -15.56
CA GLN A 131 -18.96 6.89 -15.91
C GLN A 131 -17.71 7.15 -16.78
N PRO A 132 -17.73 8.13 -17.68
CA PRO A 132 -16.52 8.55 -18.41
C PRO A 132 -15.44 9.05 -17.45
N VAL A 133 -14.17 8.80 -17.76
CA VAL A 133 -12.99 9.24 -17.00
C VAL A 133 -13.02 10.76 -16.82
N ASP A 134 -12.95 11.24 -15.58
CA ASP A 134 -12.70 12.66 -15.29
C ASP A 134 -11.19 12.91 -15.39
N PRO A 135 -10.71 13.62 -16.43
CA PRO A 135 -9.28 13.84 -16.62
C PRO A 135 -8.62 14.64 -15.49
N SER A 136 -9.41 15.34 -14.65
CA SER A 136 -8.90 16.09 -13.50
C SER A 136 -8.62 15.22 -12.28
N LEU A 137 -9.23 14.04 -12.20
CA LEU A 137 -9.04 13.05 -11.12
C LEU A 137 -7.94 12.03 -11.44
N VAL A 138 -7.56 11.94 -12.71
CA VAL A 138 -6.43 11.12 -13.16
C VAL A 138 -5.12 11.79 -12.76
N LYS A 139 -4.56 11.38 -11.62
CA LYS A 139 -3.14 11.57 -11.36
C LYS A 139 -2.40 10.40 -12.01
N GLU A 140 -1.65 10.66 -13.07
CA GLU A 140 -0.76 9.67 -13.67
C GLU A 140 0.15 9.06 -12.59
N ILE A 141 -0.08 7.80 -12.22
CA ILE A 141 0.86 7.03 -11.40
C ILE A 141 1.94 6.49 -12.34
N GLY A 142 2.82 7.37 -12.79
CA GLY A 142 3.83 7.08 -13.82
C GLY A 142 4.98 6.14 -13.42
N TRP A 143 4.91 5.43 -12.29
CA TRP A 143 6.11 4.75 -11.73
C TRP A 143 5.91 3.38 -11.06
N LEU A 144 4.76 2.70 -11.19
CA LEU A 144 4.54 1.45 -10.44
C LEU A 144 5.16 0.17 -11.06
N VAL A 145 5.89 0.24 -12.19
CA VAL A 145 6.41 -0.96 -12.90
C VAL A 145 7.92 -1.19 -12.74
N CYS A 146 8.69 -0.29 -12.12
CA CYS A 146 10.15 -0.46 -12.08
C CYS A 146 10.69 -1.28 -10.88
N MET A 147 9.95 -1.43 -9.77
CA MET A 147 10.52 -2.06 -8.55
C MET A 147 10.38 -3.58 -8.43
N ILE A 148 9.63 -4.26 -9.31
CA ILE A 148 9.43 -5.72 -9.19
C ILE A 148 10.42 -6.52 -10.07
N LEU A 149 11.21 -5.88 -10.94
CA LEU A 149 12.05 -6.58 -11.93
C LEU A 149 13.52 -6.14 -12.03
N GLU A 150 14.07 -5.40 -11.06
CA GLU A 150 15.52 -5.19 -11.02
C GLU A 150 16.21 -6.20 -10.07
N PRO A 151 16.87 -7.25 -10.58
CA PRO A 151 17.79 -8.03 -9.78
C PRO A 151 18.98 -7.15 -9.40
N GLN A 152 19.09 -6.88 -8.10
CA GLN A 152 20.29 -6.43 -7.39
C GLN A 152 21.57 -6.32 -8.25
N GLN A 153 21.79 -5.17 -8.88
CA GLN A 153 23.13 -4.83 -9.34
C GLN A 153 23.93 -4.34 -8.14
N ARG A 154 24.71 -5.29 -7.63
CA ARG A 154 25.72 -5.18 -6.60
C ARG A 154 26.70 -4.06 -6.97
N VAL A 155 26.81 -3.06 -6.10
CA VAL A 155 27.93 -2.10 -6.06
C VAL A 155 29.23 -2.90 -5.93
N GLN A 156 30.15 -2.68 -6.87
CA GLN A 156 31.60 -2.89 -6.67
C GLN A 156 32.23 -1.56 -6.29
#